data_AF-A0A6P3XF87-F1
#
_entry.id   AF-A0A6P3XF87-F1
#
_cell.length_a   1.000
_cell.length_b   1.000
_cell.length_c   1.000
_cell.angle_alpha   90.00
_cell.angle_beta   90.00
_cell.angle_gamma   90.00
#
_symmetry.space_group_name_H-M   'P 1'
#
loop_
_entity.id
_entity.type
_entity.pdbx_description
1 polymer ?
#
loop_
_entity_poly.entity_id
_entity_poly.type
_entity_poly.pdbx_seq_one_letter_code
_entity_poly.pdbx_strand_id
1 'polypeptide(L)'
;MNSNGKSVLIDVEPGDEIVISGIAGRFPDTDNMKQLQENLFKKVDLGSDDCRRWQHEHPDIPKRSGKVNNIEKFDAEYFDVPFNQ
;
A
#
# COMPACT_ATOMS: atom_id res chain seq x y z
N MET A 1 -0.29 17.24 30.33
CA MET A 1 0.40 18.41 29.73
C MET A 1 1.81 18.47 30.32
N ASN A 2 2.81 18.08 29.55
CA ASN A 2 4.23 18.19 29.87
C ASN A 2 4.81 19.43 29.16
N SER A 3 5.64 20.18 29.88
CA SER A 3 6.00 21.60 29.64
C SER A 3 6.85 21.89 28.39
N ASN A 4 6.98 20.92 27.48
CA ASN A 4 7.63 21.07 26.19
C ASN A 4 6.61 20.65 25.14
N GLY A 5 6.19 21.54 24.25
CA GLY A 5 5.10 21.38 23.27
C GLY A 5 5.25 20.25 22.22
N LYS A 6 5.87 19.12 22.57
CA LYS A 6 5.75 17.84 21.86
C LYS A 6 4.58 17.07 22.47
N SER A 7 3.49 16.95 21.72
CA SER A 7 2.46 15.97 22.01
C SER A 7 3.07 14.57 21.89
N VAL A 8 3.22 13.87 23.01
CA VAL A 8 3.43 12.42 23.00
C VAL A 8 2.19 11.81 22.34
N LEU A 9 2.35 11.21 21.16
CA LEU A 9 1.22 10.70 20.37
C LEU A 9 0.68 9.36 20.91
N ILE A 10 1.48 8.66 21.70
CA ILE A 10 1.15 7.34 22.26
C ILE A 10 1.73 7.29 23.68
N ASP A 11 0.85 7.17 24.66
CA ASP A 11 1.24 6.86 26.04
C ASP A 11 1.35 5.34 26.15
N VAL A 12 2.57 4.84 26.31
CA VAL A 12 2.85 3.40 26.44
C VAL A 12 3.07 3.13 27.92
N GLU A 13 2.31 2.20 28.48
CA GLU A 13 2.44 1.84 29.90
C GLU A 13 3.87 1.35 30.20
N PRO A 14 4.44 1.69 31.36
CA PRO A 14 5.76 1.21 31.76
C PRO A 14 5.81 -0.32 31.79
N GLY A 15 6.54 -0.92 30.86
CA GLY A 15 6.67 -2.37 30.71
C GLY A 15 6.08 -2.93 29.41
N ASP A 16 5.29 -2.13 28.69
CA ASP A 16 4.76 -2.53 27.38
C ASP A 16 5.76 -2.23 26.26
N GLU A 17 5.85 -3.17 25.30
CA GLU A 17 6.70 -3.04 24.12
C GLU A 17 5.86 -2.87 22.85
N ILE A 18 6.27 -1.92 21.99
CA ILE A 18 5.67 -1.75 20.67
C ILE A 18 6.28 -2.78 19.71
N VAL A 19 5.44 -3.62 19.10
CA VAL A 19 5.86 -4.63 18.12
C VAL A 19 5.10 -4.49 16.81
N ILE A 20 5.70 -4.99 15.72
CA ILE A 20 5.01 -5.19 14.44
C ILE A 20 4.39 -6.59 14.49
N SER A 21 3.10 -6.66 14.82
CA SER A 21 2.37 -7.93 14.98
C SER A 21 1.82 -8.49 13.66
N GLY A 22 1.77 -7.70 12.59
CA GLY A 22 1.27 -8.14 11.30
C GLY A 22 1.55 -7.15 10.17
N ILE A 23 1.65 -7.69 8.95
CA ILE A 23 1.79 -6.92 7.71
C ILE A 23 0.90 -7.53 6.62
N ALA A 24 0.29 -6.66 5.82
CA ALA A 24 -0.47 -7.03 4.62
C ALA A 24 -0.39 -5.87 3.62
N GLY A 25 -0.59 -6.17 2.34
CA GLY A 25 -0.60 -5.13 1.32
C GLY A 25 -0.68 -5.69 -0.10
N ARG A 26 -1.01 -4.78 -1.03
CA ARG A 26 -0.85 -4.97 -2.47
C ARG A 26 0.19 -3.98 -2.97
N PHE A 27 1.01 -4.42 -3.91
CA PHE A 27 2.17 -3.69 -4.42
C PHE A 27 2.14 -3.69 -5.95
N PRO A 28 3.03 -2.94 -6.63
CA PRO A 28 3.12 -3.00 -8.08
C PRO A 28 3.24 -4.42 -8.62
N ASP A 29 2.37 -4.78 -9.56
CA ASP A 29 2.29 -6.11 -10.19
C ASP A 29 2.31 -7.29 -9.19
N THR A 30 1.75 -7.07 -7.99
CA THR A 30 1.82 -8.01 -6.87
C THR A 30 0.57 -7.89 -5.98
N ASP A 31 -0.24 -8.95 -5.92
CA ASP A 31 -1.54 -8.93 -5.23
C ASP A 31 -1.47 -9.26 -3.73
N ASN A 32 -0.33 -9.74 -3.21
CA ASN A 32 -0.17 -10.08 -1.80
C ASN A 32 1.31 -10.18 -1.36
N MET A 33 1.54 -10.32 -0.05
CA MET A 33 2.89 -10.43 0.54
C MET A 33 3.71 -11.60 0.02
N LYS A 34 3.08 -12.75 -0.29
CA LYS A 34 3.80 -13.93 -0.80
C LYS A 34 4.34 -13.67 -2.21
N GLN A 35 3.52 -13.11 -3.09
CA GLN A 35 3.97 -12.69 -4.41
C GLN A 35 5.07 -11.61 -4.32
N LEU A 36 4.94 -10.67 -3.37
CA LEU A 36 5.97 -9.65 -3.15
C LEU A 36 7.30 -10.29 -2.79
N GLN A 37 7.28 -11.20 -1.81
CA GLN A 37 8.45 -11.94 -1.37
C GLN A 37 9.13 -12.67 -2.54
N GLU A 38 8.35 -13.41 -3.34
CA GLU A 38 8.86 -14.15 -4.49
C GLU A 38 9.49 -13.21 -5.55
N ASN A 39 8.81 -12.11 -5.87
CA ASN A 39 9.27 -11.13 -6.84
C ASN A 39 10.56 -10.42 -6.38
N LEU A 40 10.63 -10.04 -5.11
CA LEU A 40 11.83 -9.42 -4.53
C LEU A 40 13.02 -10.39 -4.52
N PHE A 41 12.83 -11.65 -4.13
CA PHE A 41 13.91 -12.64 -4.15
C PHE A 41 14.43 -12.93 -5.56
N LYS A 42 13.53 -12.92 -6.55
CA LYS A 42 13.87 -13.06 -7.97
C LYS A 42 14.39 -11.76 -8.59
N LYS A 43 14.43 -10.65 -7.85
CA LYS A 43 14.81 -9.31 -8.34
C LYS A 43 13.99 -8.88 -9.57
N VAL A 44 12.71 -9.24 -9.58
CA VAL A 44 11.79 -8.84 -10.63
C VAL A 44 11.58 -7.34 -10.56
N ASP A 45 11.70 -6.67 -11.69
CA ASP A 45 11.34 -5.26 -11.80
C ASP A 45 9.81 -5.13 -11.92
N LEU A 46 9.20 -4.53 -10.89
CA LEU A 46 7.75 -4.37 -10.76
C LEU A 46 7.23 -3.03 -11.31
N GLY A 47 8.10 -2.25 -11.96
CA GLY A 47 7.69 -1.10 -12.74
C GLY A 47 7.18 -1.52 -14.11
N SER A 48 6.30 -0.71 -14.69
CA SER A 48 5.86 -0.88 -16.07
C SER A 48 5.62 0.47 -16.72
N ASP A 49 5.75 0.52 -18.04
CA ASP A 49 5.35 1.65 -18.88
C ASP A 49 3.98 1.43 -19.53
N ASP A 50 3.16 0.52 -18.99
CA ASP A 50 1.80 0.33 -19.50
C ASP A 50 0.89 1.55 -19.21
N CYS A 51 -0.18 1.70 -19.99
CA CYS A 51 -1.14 2.79 -19.85
C CYS A 51 -2.32 2.44 -18.92
N ARG A 52 -2.14 1.55 -17.93
CA ARG A 52 -3.26 1.09 -17.07
C ARG A 52 -3.96 2.20 -16.26
N ARG A 53 -3.32 3.35 -16.11
CA ARG A 53 -3.84 4.49 -15.34
C ARG A 53 -4.18 5.70 -16.21
N TRP A 54 -3.29 6.03 -17.14
CA TRP A 54 -3.45 7.11 -18.11
C TRP A 54 -2.53 6.86 -19.31
N GLN A 55 -2.81 7.55 -20.42
CA GLN A 55 -1.95 7.56 -21.61
C GLN A 55 -0.72 8.45 -21.38
N HIS A 56 0.41 8.11 -22.00
CA HIS A 56 1.65 8.92 -21.91
C HIS A 56 1.62 10.15 -22.82
N GLU A 57 0.75 11.09 -22.49
CA GLU A 57 0.51 12.28 -23.32
C GLU A 57 1.55 13.39 -23.08
N HIS A 58 2.09 13.48 -21.86
CA HIS A 58 3.02 14.55 -21.49
C HIS A 58 4.48 14.05 -21.50
N PRO A 59 5.38 14.66 -22.29
CA PRO A 59 6.77 14.21 -22.43
C PRO A 59 7.58 14.31 -21.14
N ASP A 60 7.24 15.25 -20.25
CA ASP A 60 7.96 15.44 -18.98
C ASP A 60 7.54 14.44 -17.89
N ILE A 61 6.50 13.63 -18.10
CA ILE A 61 6.06 12.64 -17.13
C ILE A 61 6.78 11.31 -17.41
N PRO A 62 7.49 10.72 -16.43
CA PRO A 62 8.10 9.42 -16.60
C PRO A 62 7.08 8.37 -17.01
N LYS A 63 7.35 7.65 -18.10
CA LYS A 63 6.43 6.60 -18.60
C LYS A 63 6.33 5.42 -17.64
N ARG A 64 7.45 5.10 -16.98
CA ARG A 64 7.59 3.96 -16.08
C ARG A 64 7.10 4.31 -14.69
N SER A 65 6.18 3.51 -14.16
CA SER A 65 5.68 3.61 -12.78
C SER A 65 5.25 2.25 -12.25
N GLY A 66 5.30 2.08 -10.93
CA GLY A 66 4.73 0.90 -10.27
C GLY A 66 3.23 1.10 -10.03
N LYS A 67 2.40 0.14 -10.46
CA LYS A 67 0.94 0.26 -10.40
C LYS A 67 0.34 -0.95 -9.70
N VAL A 68 -0.47 -0.70 -8.67
CA VAL A 68 -1.22 -1.76 -7.98
C VAL A 68 -2.27 -2.35 -8.93
N ASN A 69 -2.41 -3.67 -8.87
CA ASN A 69 -3.39 -4.44 -9.64
C ASN A 69 -4.80 -4.35 -9.03
N ASN A 70 -5.82 -4.60 -9.87
CA ASN A 70 -7.19 -4.89 -9.43
C ASN A 70 -7.78 -3.84 -8.46
N ILE A 71 -7.69 -2.55 -8.80
CA ILE A 71 -8.14 -1.44 -7.93
C ILE A 71 -9.64 -1.38 -7.74
N GLU A 72 -10.38 -1.99 -8.67
CA GLU A 72 -11.82 -2.10 -8.67
C GLU A 72 -12.34 -3.15 -7.68
N LYS A 73 -11.46 -4.03 -7.15
CA LYS A 73 -11.88 -5.10 -6.23
C LYS A 73 -12.02 -4.61 -4.80
N PHE A 74 -13.24 -4.72 -4.28
CA PHE A 74 -13.59 -4.45 -2.89
C PHE A 74 -14.70 -5.43 -2.45
N ASP A 75 -14.56 -6.01 -1.25
CA ASP A 75 -15.55 -6.94 -0.69
C ASP A 75 -16.64 -6.16 0.07
N ALA A 76 -17.58 -5.61 -0.68
CA ALA A 76 -18.60 -4.73 -0.12
C ALA A 76 -19.54 -5.46 0.85
N GLU A 77 -19.85 -6.74 0.61
CA GLU A 77 -20.73 -7.54 1.46
C GLU A 77 -20.09 -7.77 2.83
N TYR A 78 -18.81 -8.16 2.88
CA TYR A 78 -18.10 -8.35 4.15
C TYR A 78 -18.05 -7.08 5.01
N PHE A 79 -17.97 -5.90 4.37
CA PHE A 79 -17.90 -4.60 5.05
C PHE A 79 -19.26 -3.89 5.18
N ASP A 80 -20.37 -4.56 4.88
CA ASP A 80 -21.73 -3.98 4.92
C ASP A 80 -21.87 -2.66 4.13
N VAL A 81 -21.11 -2.51 3.05
CA VAL A 81 -21.17 -1.34 2.17
C VAL A 81 -22.23 -1.56 1.10
N PRO A 82 -23.30 -0.73 1.04
CA PRO A 82 -24.33 -0.91 0.03
C PRO A 82 -23.81 -0.59 -1.37
N PHE A 83 -24.24 -1.37 -2.36
CA PHE A 83 -23.91 -1.16 -3.79
C PHE A 83 -24.63 0.03 -4.43
N ASN A 84 -25.35 0.84 -3.64
CA ASN A 84 -26.22 1.88 -4.17
C ASN A 84 -25.40 2.98 -4.85
N GLN A 85 -25.53 3.02 -6.18
CA GLN A 85 -25.08 4.08 -7.06
C GLN A 85 -26.27 4.55 -7.90
#